data_AF-A0A946Y782-F1
#
_entry.id   AF-A0A946Y782-F1
#
_cell.length_a   1.000
_cell.length_b   1.000
_cell.length_c   1.000
_cell.angle_alpha   90.00
_cell.angle_beta   90.00
_cell.angle_gamma   90.00
#
_symmetry.space_group_name_H-M   'P 1'
#
loop_
_entity.id
_entity.type
_entity.pdbx_description
1 polymer ?
#
loop_
_entity_poly.entity_id
_entity_poly.type
_entity_poly.pdbx_seq_one_letter_code
_entity_poly.pdbx_strand_id
1 'polypeptide(L)'
;MLVSLMTVGLALPAHAGYREQAQRMHERLTGVPPSATVLQQMQDAIDPGQPGTPNDAAVLAMDNVNFYNVTLKNFAAPWTNRDQSVFVPLNDYIATV
;
A
#
# COMPACT_ATOMS: atom_id res chain seq x y z
N MET A 1 36.53 -7.82 41.42
CA MET A 1 35.11 -7.55 41.10
C MET A 1 35.10 -6.60 39.92
N LEU A 2 35.36 -7.14 38.72
CA LEU A 2 35.47 -6.38 37.48
C LEU A 2 34.05 -6.18 36.94
N VAL A 3 33.63 -4.92 36.87
CA VAL A 3 32.28 -4.49 36.49
C VAL A 3 32.06 -4.89 35.02
N SER A 4 31.22 -5.89 34.80
CA SER A 4 30.76 -6.28 33.46
C SER A 4 29.67 -5.29 33.03
N LEU A 5 30.05 -4.27 32.27
CA LEU A 5 29.15 -3.26 31.73
C LEU A 5 28.40 -3.84 30.52
N MET A 6 27.25 -4.44 30.77
CA MET A 6 26.34 -4.96 29.76
C MET A 6 25.65 -3.78 29.04
N THR A 7 26.14 -3.45 27.84
CA THR A 7 25.57 -2.41 26.98
C THR A 7 24.38 -3.00 26.23
N VAL A 8 23.16 -2.74 26.72
CA VAL A 8 21.93 -3.03 25.96
C VAL A 8 21.80 -1.94 24.90
N GLY A 9 21.96 -2.31 23.63
CA GLY A 9 21.78 -1.41 22.49
C GLY A 9 20.32 -1.00 22.33
N LEU A 10 20.05 0.30 22.42
CA LEU A 10 18.76 0.91 22.06
C LEU A 10 18.53 0.74 20.55
N ALA A 11 17.67 -0.21 20.17
CA ALA A 11 17.14 -0.28 18.82
C ALA A 11 16.07 0.81 18.65
N LEU A 12 16.43 1.91 17.99
CA LEU A 12 15.45 2.95 17.61
C LEU A 12 14.55 2.40 16.48
N PRO A 13 13.22 2.56 16.57
CA PRO A 13 12.33 2.17 15.48
C PRO A 13 12.58 3.05 14.26
N ALA A 14 12.96 2.46 13.14
CA ALA A 14 13.04 3.14 11.85
C ALA A 14 11.61 3.50 11.39
N HIS A 15 11.19 4.74 11.64
CA HIS A 15 9.96 5.28 11.06
C HIS A 15 10.23 5.65 9.61
N ALA A 16 9.51 5.03 8.68
CA ALA A 16 9.44 5.52 7.30
C ALA A 16 8.83 6.94 7.32
N GLY A 17 9.42 7.89 6.60
CA GLY A 17 8.83 9.22 6.46
C GLY A 17 7.49 9.16 5.72
N TYR A 18 6.73 10.26 5.73
CA TYR A 18 5.40 10.29 5.10
C TYR A 18 5.45 10.01 3.61
N ARG A 19 6.55 10.41 2.95
CA ARG A 19 6.77 10.14 1.53
C ARG A 19 6.98 8.66 1.25
N GLU A 20 7.78 7.98 2.06
CA GLU A 20 8.00 6.53 1.93
C GLU A 20 6.73 5.74 2.27
N GLN A 21 5.96 6.20 3.27
CA GLN A 21 4.66 5.62 3.59
C GLN A 21 3.67 5.77 2.43
N ALA A 22 3.57 6.96 1.84
CA ALA A 22 2.74 7.23 0.66
C ALA A 22 3.14 6.35 -0.53
N GLN A 23 4.43 6.28 -0.84
CA GLN A 23 4.93 5.44 -1.92
C GLN A 23 4.58 3.96 -1.70
N ARG A 24 4.86 3.43 -0.50
CA ARG A 24 4.58 2.04 -0.17
C ARG A 24 3.08 1.72 -0.25
N MET A 25 2.24 2.65 0.19
CA MET A 25 0.78 2.51 0.08
C MET A 25 0.33 2.42 -1.38
N HIS A 26 0.80 3.33 -2.24
CA HIS A 26 0.45 3.31 -3.66
C HIS A 26 0.91 2.03 -4.35
N GLU A 27 2.15 1.61 -4.11
CA GLU A 27 2.70 0.39 -4.70
C GLU A 27 1.95 -0.86 -4.25
N ARG A 28 1.49 -0.91 -2.99
CA ARG A 28 0.71 -2.03 -2.46
C ARG A 28 -0.69 -2.09 -3.05
N LEU A 29 -1.32 -0.95 -3.31
CA LEU A 29 -2.67 -0.88 -3.87
C LEU A 29 -2.67 -1.06 -5.38
N THR A 30 -1.65 -0.60 -6.09
CA THR A 30 -1.67 -0.51 -7.56
C THR A 30 -0.65 -1.41 -8.26
N GLY A 31 0.32 -1.96 -7.51
CA GLY A 31 1.42 -2.76 -8.06
C GLY A 31 2.46 -1.96 -8.86
N VAL A 32 2.33 -0.64 -8.94
CA VAL A 32 3.24 0.24 -9.69
C VAL A 32 3.64 1.46 -8.85
N PRO A 33 4.81 2.08 -9.13
CA PRO A 33 5.20 3.30 -8.45
C PRO A 33 4.26 4.47 -8.80
N PRO A 34 3.98 5.38 -7.85
CA PRO A 34 3.19 6.58 -8.11
C PRO A 34 3.93 7.56 -9.01
N SER A 35 3.18 8.42 -9.72
CA SER A 35 3.76 9.60 -10.36
C SER A 35 4.21 10.62 -9.29
N ALA A 36 5.11 11.54 -9.66
CA ALA A 36 5.60 12.55 -8.72
C ALA A 36 4.47 13.40 -8.11
N THR A 37 3.46 13.75 -8.91
CA THR A 37 2.29 14.53 -8.46
C THR A 37 1.43 13.74 -7.48
N VAL A 38 1.11 12.48 -7.81
CA VAL A 38 0.31 11.60 -6.96
C VAL A 38 1.04 11.32 -5.64
N LEU A 39 2.35 11.07 -5.71
CA LEU A 39 3.17 10.86 -4.51
C LEU A 39 3.17 12.08 -3.59
N GLN A 40 3.23 13.29 -4.15
CA GLN A 40 3.14 14.52 -3.36
C GLN A 40 1.78 14.66 -2.69
N GLN A 41 0.69 14.43 -3.43
CA GLN A 41 -0.67 14.49 -2.88
C GLN A 41 -0.89 13.46 -1.77
N MET A 42 -0.39 12.24 -1.93
CA MET A 42 -0.48 11.21 -0.91
C MET A 42 0.39 11.51 0.31
N GLN A 43 1.58 12.10 0.11
CA GLN A 43 2.43 12.54 1.20
C GLN A 43 1.70 13.61 2.03
N ASP A 44 1.12 14.61 1.37
CA ASP A 44 0.38 15.68 2.03
C ASP A 44 -0.86 15.14 2.75
N ALA A 45 -1.51 14.09 2.22
CA ALA A 45 -2.65 13.45 2.89
C ALA A 45 -2.26 12.62 4.14
N ILE A 46 -1.03 12.10 4.21
CA ILE A 46 -0.55 11.31 5.36
C ILE A 46 0.12 12.19 6.42
N ASP A 47 0.64 13.36 6.04
CA ASP A 47 1.29 14.29 6.95
C ASP A 47 0.28 14.84 7.98
N PRO A 48 0.46 14.59 9.30
CA PRO A 48 -0.42 15.11 10.34
C PRO A 48 -0.41 16.65 10.44
N GLY A 49 0.55 17.33 9.79
CA GLY A 49 0.60 18.79 9.69
C GLY A 49 -0.27 19.38 8.57
N GLN A 50 -0.89 18.55 7.73
CA GLN A 50 -1.71 18.96 6.59
C GLN A 50 -3.17 18.51 6.77
N PRO A 51 -4.12 19.15 6.08
CA PRO A 51 -5.49 18.66 6.04
C PRO A 51 -5.56 17.37 5.20
N GLY A 52 -5.74 16.24 5.86
CA GLY A 52 -5.89 14.95 5.20
C GLY A 52 -5.84 13.79 6.18
N THR A 53 -6.18 12.61 5.67
CA THR A 53 -6.05 11.34 6.39
C THR A 53 -5.36 10.29 5.53
N PRO A 54 -4.77 9.25 6.15
CA PRO A 54 -4.26 8.10 5.40
C PRO A 54 -5.31 7.42 4.50
N ASN A 55 -6.61 7.57 4.81
CA ASN A 55 -7.68 7.08 3.95
C ASN A 55 -7.79 7.87 2.65
N ASP A 56 -7.57 9.18 2.69
CA ASP A 56 -7.59 10.03 1.48
C ASP A 56 -6.44 9.66 0.55
N ALA A 57 -5.27 9.34 1.10
CA ALA A 57 -4.15 8.79 0.33
C ALA A 57 -4.51 7.44 -0.33
N ALA A 58 -5.22 6.56 0.40
CA ALA A 58 -5.67 5.28 -0.14
C ALA A 58 -6.68 5.47 -1.29
N VAL A 59 -7.65 6.37 -1.13
CA VAL A 59 -8.61 6.72 -2.20
C VAL A 59 -7.88 7.25 -3.43
N LEU A 60 -6.91 8.15 -3.26
CA LEU A 60 -6.11 8.66 -4.37
C LEU A 60 -5.30 7.56 -5.08
N ALA A 61 -4.81 6.56 -4.36
CA ALA A 61 -4.15 5.41 -4.97
C ALA A 61 -5.12 4.50 -5.74
N MET A 62 -6.38 4.38 -5.31
CA MET A 62 -7.41 3.57 -5.96
C MET A 62 -7.84 4.15 -7.33
N ASP A 63 -7.66 5.46 -7.56
CA ASP A 63 -7.92 6.10 -8.85
C ASP A 63 -6.98 5.61 -9.97
N ASN A 64 -5.90 4.90 -9.62
CA ASN A 64 -5.02 4.29 -10.60
C ASN A 64 -5.73 3.12 -11.31
N VAL A 65 -5.70 3.12 -12.65
CA VAL A 65 -6.31 2.07 -13.48
C VAL A 65 -5.86 0.64 -13.14
N ASN A 66 -4.66 0.47 -12.60
CA ASN A 66 -4.14 -0.84 -12.18
C ASN A 66 -4.83 -1.38 -10.93
N PHE A 67 -5.39 -0.51 -10.07
CA PHE A 67 -6.12 -0.94 -8.88
C PHE A 67 -7.29 -1.87 -9.27
N TYR A 68 -8.15 -1.42 -10.18
CA TYR A 68 -9.30 -2.22 -10.63
C TYR A 68 -8.90 -3.37 -11.56
N ASN A 69 -8.00 -3.11 -12.52
CA ASN A 69 -7.66 -4.10 -13.56
C ASN A 69 -6.76 -5.24 -13.07
N VAL A 70 -5.95 -4.98 -12.04
CA VAL A 70 -4.96 -5.94 -11.55
C VAL A 70 -5.28 -6.30 -10.10
N THR A 71 -5.23 -5.34 -9.18
CA THR A 71 -5.29 -5.64 -7.75
C THR A 71 -6.62 -6.24 -7.34
N LEU A 72 -7.73 -5.54 -7.60
CA LEU A 72 -9.06 -6.00 -7.20
C LEU A 72 -9.47 -7.28 -7.94
N LYS A 73 -9.19 -7.34 -9.25
CA LYS A 73 -9.41 -8.57 -10.05
C LYS A 73 -8.64 -9.76 -9.48
N ASN A 74 -7.34 -9.62 -9.20
CA ASN A 74 -6.52 -10.71 -8.69
C ASN A 74 -6.88 -11.08 -7.24
N PHE A 75 -7.44 -10.15 -6.47
CA PHE A 75 -7.96 -10.43 -5.13
C PHE A 75 -9.21 -11.30 -5.18
N ALA A 76 -10.17 -10.96 -6.05
CA ALA A 76 -11.42 -11.68 -6.20
C ALA A 76 -11.30 -12.99 -7.01
N ALA A 77 -10.31 -13.08 -7.91
CA ALA A 77 -10.17 -14.21 -8.82
C ALA A 77 -10.13 -15.58 -8.11
N PRO A 78 -9.23 -15.86 -7.15
CA PRO A 78 -9.12 -17.19 -6.53
C PRO A 78 -10.39 -17.68 -5.85
N TRP A 79 -11.28 -16.78 -5.43
CA TRP A 79 -12.50 -17.12 -4.69
C TRP A 79 -13.68 -17.40 -5.61
N THR A 80 -13.58 -17.01 -6.87
CA THR A 80 -14.65 -17.05 -7.87
C THR A 80 -14.33 -17.99 -9.03
N ASN A 81 -13.17 -18.65 -9.03
CA ASN A 81 -12.81 -19.65 -10.02
C ASN A 81 -12.41 -20.99 -9.41
N ARG A 82 -12.68 -22.06 -10.17
CA ARG A 82 -12.45 -23.47 -9.76
C ARG A 82 -10.98 -23.76 -9.44
N ASP A 83 -10.08 -23.16 -10.21
CA ASP A 83 -8.65 -23.46 -10.16
C ASP A 83 -7.92 -22.63 -9.08
N GLN A 84 -8.65 -21.78 -8.36
CA GLN A 84 -8.14 -20.84 -7.35
C GLN A 84 -6.95 -20.00 -7.83
N SER A 85 -6.92 -19.69 -9.14
CA SER A 85 -5.82 -19.03 -9.81
C SER A 85 -6.07 -17.53 -9.97
N VAL A 86 -5.02 -16.72 -9.87
CA VAL A 86 -5.07 -15.28 -10.19
C VAL A 86 -4.92 -15.01 -11.70
N PHE A 87 -4.46 -16.00 -12.47
CA PHE A 87 -4.16 -15.87 -13.90
C PHE A 87 -5.36 -16.22 -14.79
N VAL A 88 -6.52 -15.67 -14.44
CA VAL A 88 -7.75 -15.83 -15.22
C VAL A 88 -8.18 -14.49 -15.82
N PRO A 89 -8.83 -14.49 -17.00
CA PRO A 89 -9.47 -13.30 -17.54
C PRO A 89 -10.54 -12.77 -16.57
N LEU A 90 -10.76 -11.45 -16.58
CA LEU A 90 -11.90 -10.86 -15.89
C LEU A 90 -13.21 -11.40 -16.49
N ASN A 91 -14.14 -11.77 -15.62
CA ASN A 91 -15.47 -12.24 -16.01
C ASN A 91 -16.52 -11.74 -14.99
N ASP A 92 -17.79 -11.93 -15.31
CA ASP A 92 -18.90 -11.39 -14.52
C ASP A 92 -18.94 -11.94 -13.09
N TYR A 93 -18.53 -13.19 -12.87
CA TYR A 93 -18.45 -13.77 -11.51
C TYR A 93 -17.41 -13.08 -10.63
N ILE A 94 -16.30 -12.62 -11.23
CA ILE A 94 -15.27 -11.83 -10.54
C ILE A 94 -15.78 -10.41 -10.27
N ALA A 95 -16.61 -9.84 -11.16
CA ALA A 95 -17.07 -8.46 -11.07
C ALA A 95 -18.21 -8.24 -10.06
N THR A 96 -18.92 -9.29 -9.63
CA THR A 96 -20.10 -9.17 -8.74
C THR A 96 -19.83 -9.44 -7.26
N VAL A 97 -18.59 -9.75 -6.87
CA VAL A 97 -18.24 -10.04 -5.46
C VAL A 97 -17.75 -8.83 -4.69
#